data_AF-A0A7W6KMC6-F1
#
_entry.id   AF-A0A7W6KMC6-F1
#
_cell.length_a   1.000
_cell.length_b   1.000
_cell.length_c   1.000
_cell.angle_alpha   90.00
_cell.angle_beta   90.00
_cell.angle_gamma   90.00
#
_symmetry.space_group_name_H-M   'P 1'
#
loop_
_entity.id
_entity.type
_entity.pdbx_description
1 polymer ?
#
loop_
_entity_poly.entity_id
_entity_poly.type
_entity_poly.pdbx_seq_one_letter_code
_entity_poly.pdbx_strand_id
1 'polypeptide(L)'
;MQQQNKERQEQQSQTRQPVHKAPVASFRDGAVSAKVWRNDAGDGKAFYAVTFQRVYTDPTTGAVAEARSFQGTELLKLQRLASEAYRAIGRFRAQDREQQAKAEASTSPTLGF
;
A
#
# COMPACT_ATOMS: atom_id res chain seq x y z
N MET A 1 -30.88 -22.15 -23.05
CA MET A 1 -29.48 -22.60 -22.94
C MET A 1 -28.45 -21.47 -22.88
N GLN A 2 -28.76 -20.20 -23.17
CA GLN A 2 -27.76 -19.10 -23.12
C GLN A 2 -27.83 -18.21 -21.87
N GLN A 3 -28.90 -18.26 -21.06
CA GLN A 3 -29.04 -17.39 -19.88
C GLN A 3 -28.12 -17.77 -18.71
N GLN A 4 -27.83 -19.06 -18.50
CA GLN A 4 -27.07 -19.54 -17.33
C GLN A 4 -25.56 -19.19 -17.34
N ASN A 5 -25.00 -18.82 -18.48
CA ASN A 5 -23.57 -18.45 -18.57
C ASN A 5 -23.30 -17.01 -18.12
N LYS A 6 -24.34 -16.16 -18.10
CA LYS A 6 -24.21 -14.75 -17.71
C LYS A 6 -24.20 -14.58 -16.19
N GLU A 7 -24.99 -15.39 -15.49
CA GLU A 7 -25.13 -15.34 -14.02
C GLU A 7 -23.91 -15.89 -13.28
N ARG A 8 -23.13 -16.81 -13.89
CA ARG A 8 -21.86 -17.29 -13.30
C ARG A 8 -20.74 -16.24 -13.33
N GLN A 9 -20.74 -15.32 -14.30
CA GLN A 9 -19.72 -14.28 -14.39
C GLN A 9 -19.97 -13.16 -13.35
N GLU A 10 -21.22 -12.92 -12.96
CA GLU A 10 -21.57 -11.94 -11.93
C GLU A 10 -21.22 -12.46 -10.51
N GLN A 11 -21.28 -13.77 -10.27
CA GLN A 11 -20.91 -14.36 -8.97
C GLN A 11 -19.40 -14.41 -8.70
N GLN A 12 -18.55 -14.29 -9.72
CA GLN A 12 -17.09 -14.20 -9.54
C GLN A 12 -16.61 -12.78 -9.19
N SER A 13 -17.50 -11.78 -9.23
CA SER A 13 -17.16 -10.38 -8.97
C SER A 13 -17.23 -9.99 -7.49
N GLN A 14 -17.50 -10.93 -6.57
CA GLN A 14 -17.22 -10.74 -5.14
C GLN A 14 -15.70 -10.86 -4.90
N THR A 15 -14.95 -9.95 -5.50
CA THR A 15 -13.60 -9.63 -5.04
C THR A 15 -13.78 -9.18 -3.60
N ARG A 16 -13.27 -10.00 -2.66
CA ARG A 16 -13.08 -9.62 -1.26
C ARG A 16 -12.55 -8.20 -1.25
N GLN A 17 -13.37 -7.21 -0.91
CA GLN A 17 -12.88 -5.85 -0.79
C GLN A 17 -11.80 -5.91 0.29
N PRO A 18 -10.52 -5.65 -0.03
CA PRO A 18 -9.51 -5.60 1.00
C PRO A 18 -9.95 -4.49 1.94
N VAL A 19 -10.08 -4.78 3.24
CA VAL A 19 -10.29 -3.76 4.27
C VAL A 19 -9.26 -2.67 3.99
N HIS A 20 -9.70 -1.51 3.49
CA HIS A 20 -8.80 -0.49 2.96
C HIS A 20 -8.05 0.15 4.12
N LYS A 21 -6.93 -0.46 4.53
CA LYS A 21 -6.01 0.13 5.49
C LYS A 21 -5.45 1.42 4.91
N ALA A 22 -5.51 2.52 5.65
CA ALA A 22 -4.88 3.76 5.24
C ALA A 22 -3.37 3.55 5.00
N PRO A 23 -2.76 4.27 4.05
CA PRO A 23 -1.32 4.20 3.86
C PRO A 23 -0.59 4.68 5.13
N VAL A 24 0.44 3.94 5.54
CA VAL A 24 1.27 4.28 6.71
C VAL A 24 2.21 5.46 6.44
N ALA A 25 2.46 5.76 5.16
CA ALA A 25 3.11 7.00 4.74
C ALA A 25 2.67 7.40 3.35
N SER A 26 2.67 8.70 3.07
CA SER A 26 2.46 9.24 1.74
C SER A 26 3.49 10.34 1.45
N PHE A 27 4.09 10.30 0.26
CA PHE A 27 5.07 11.25 -0.23
C PHE A 27 4.55 11.86 -1.54
N ARG A 28 4.87 13.13 -1.80
CA ARG A 28 4.42 13.82 -3.01
C ARG A 28 5.50 14.75 -3.55
N ASP A 29 5.62 14.76 -4.87
CA ASP A 29 6.49 15.65 -5.63
C ASP A 29 5.72 16.16 -6.86
N GLY A 30 5.06 17.31 -6.68
CA GLY A 30 4.14 17.88 -7.66
C GLY A 30 2.97 16.96 -7.99
N ALA A 31 2.87 16.57 -9.26
CA ALA A 31 1.85 15.66 -9.77
C ALA A 31 2.07 14.21 -9.35
N VAL A 32 3.29 13.80 -9.00
CA VAL A 32 3.63 12.41 -8.66
C VAL A 32 3.54 12.19 -7.16
N SER A 33 3.02 11.03 -6.75
CA SER A 33 2.91 10.63 -5.36
C SER A 33 3.32 9.17 -5.16
N ALA A 34 3.74 8.85 -3.94
CA ALA A 34 4.02 7.50 -3.48
C ALA A 34 3.29 7.24 -2.16
N LYS A 35 2.52 6.15 -2.08
CA LYS A 35 1.81 5.71 -0.87
C LYS A 35 2.41 4.40 -0.40
N VAL A 36 2.80 4.31 0.87
CA VAL A 36 3.35 3.11 1.50
C VAL A 36 2.25 2.44 2.32
N TRP A 37 2.07 1.15 2.14
CA TRP A 37 1.04 0.35 2.79
C TRP A 37 1.70 -0.72 3.66
N ARG A 38 1.20 -0.90 4.89
CA ARG A 38 1.60 -2.00 5.77
C ARG A 38 0.56 -3.10 5.68
N ASN A 39 0.99 -4.28 5.26
CA ASN A 39 0.15 -5.45 5.15
C ASN A 39 0.62 -6.51 6.15
N ASP A 40 -0.32 -7.21 6.76
CA ASP A 40 -0.01 -8.35 7.61
C ASP A 40 0.11 -9.59 6.71
N ALA A 41 1.18 -10.37 6.89
CA ALA A 41 1.47 -11.58 6.12
C ALA A 41 0.91 -12.87 6.77
N GLY A 42 0.27 -12.74 7.94
CA GLY A 42 0.04 -13.87 8.86
C GLY A 42 1.25 -14.10 9.78
N ASP A 43 1.06 -14.90 10.83
CA ASP A 43 2.10 -15.31 11.79
C ASP A 43 2.91 -14.16 12.41
N GLY A 44 2.25 -13.02 12.66
CA GLY A 44 2.87 -11.84 13.24
C GLY A 44 3.83 -11.09 12.31
N LYS A 45 4.00 -11.52 11.06
CA LYS A 45 4.89 -10.87 10.09
C LYS A 45 4.15 -9.79 9.32
N ALA A 46 4.84 -8.71 8.99
CA ALA A 46 4.33 -7.65 8.13
C ALA A 46 5.24 -7.41 6.93
N PHE A 47 4.64 -7.00 5.81
CA PHE A 47 5.35 -6.52 4.64
C PHE A 47 4.83 -5.17 4.20
N TYR A 48 5.65 -4.43 3.46
CA TYR A 48 5.31 -3.10 2.99
C TYR A 48 5.25 -3.09 1.46
N ALA A 49 4.18 -2.50 0.93
CA ALA A 49 4.01 -2.27 -0.49
C ALA A 49 4.03 -0.76 -0.77
N VAL A 50 4.40 -0.38 -2.00
CA VAL A 50 4.39 1.03 -2.44
C VAL A 50 3.54 1.16 -3.69
N THR A 51 2.67 2.16 -3.73
CA THR A 51 1.93 2.53 -4.93
C THR A 51 2.38 3.91 -5.38
N PHE A 52 2.76 4.02 -6.65
CA PHE A 52 3.04 5.30 -7.29
C PHE A 52 1.87 5.72 -8.16
N GLN A 53 1.54 7.00 -8.13
CA GLN A 53 0.45 7.57 -8.92
C GLN A 53 0.85 8.96 -9.40
N ARG A 54 0.42 9.37 -10.59
CA ARG A 54 0.38 10.77 -10.98
C ARG A 54 -1.05 11.29 -10.98
N VAL A 55 -1.22 12.55 -10.64
CA VAL A 55 -2.47 13.29 -10.75
C VAL A 55 -2.39 14.23 -11.94
N TYR A 56 -3.43 14.29 -12.77
CA TYR A 56 -3.53 15.21 -13.89
C TYR A 56 -4.97 15.68 -14.04
N THR A 57 -5.17 16.81 -14.73
CA THR A 57 -6.49 17.25 -15.14
C THR A 57 -6.80 16.67 -16.50
N ASP A 58 -7.89 15.92 -16.61
CA ASP A 58 -8.36 15.37 -17.86
C ASP A 58 -8.77 16.52 -18.80
N PRO A 59 -8.20 16.62 -20.01
CA PRO A 59 -8.43 17.77 -20.89
C PRO A 59 -9.83 17.77 -21.51
N THR A 60 -10.51 16.62 -21.57
CA THR A 60 -11.84 16.49 -22.17
C THR A 60 -12.93 16.86 -21.17
N THR A 61 -12.77 16.41 -19.92
CA THR A 61 -13.79 16.55 -18.87
C THR A 61 -13.48 17.66 -17.87
N GLY A 62 -12.24 18.15 -17.82
CA GLY A 62 -11.76 19.08 -16.80
C GLY A 62 -11.62 18.47 -15.40
N ALA A 63 -11.91 17.18 -15.23
CA ALA A 63 -11.87 16.50 -13.95
C ALA A 63 -10.43 16.14 -13.54
N VAL A 64 -10.16 16.16 -12.24
CA VAL A 64 -8.89 15.63 -11.70
C VAL A 64 -8.93 14.11 -11.73
N ALA A 65 -7.95 13.51 -12.40
CA ALA A 65 -7.81 12.07 -12.58
C ALA A 65 -6.44 11.57 -12.09
N GLU A 66 -6.38 10.28 -11.77
CA GLU A 66 -5.16 9.60 -11.38
C GLU A 66 -4.70 8.62 -12.47
N ALA A 67 -3.40 8.52 -12.72
CA ALA A 67 -2.82 7.56 -13.65
C ALA A 67 -1.58 6.87 -13.06
N ARG A 68 -1.22 5.74 -13.65
CA ARG A 68 0.00 4.96 -13.36
C ARG A 68 1.02 4.99 -14.50
N SER A 69 0.79 5.83 -15.50
CA SER A 69 1.74 6.14 -16.57
C SER A 69 2.49 7.44 -16.23
N PHE A 70 3.78 7.46 -16.51
CA PHE A 70 4.67 8.57 -16.17
C PHE A 70 5.34 9.11 -17.44
N GLN A 71 5.47 10.43 -17.53
CA GLN A 71 6.20 11.10 -18.60
C GLN A 71 7.70 11.18 -18.26
N GLY A 72 8.54 11.46 -19.26
CA GLY A 72 9.99 11.57 -19.08
C GLY A 72 10.39 12.57 -17.99
N THR A 73 9.69 13.70 -17.88
CA THR A 73 9.93 14.74 -16.86
C THR A 73 9.56 14.29 -15.43
N GLU A 74 8.82 13.19 -15.29
CA GLU A 74 8.35 12.67 -14.01
C GLU A 74 9.27 11.56 -13.47
N LEU A 75 10.17 11.02 -14.29
CA LEU A 75 11.01 9.88 -13.91
C LEU A 75 11.96 10.20 -12.75
N LEU A 76 12.57 11.39 -12.73
CA LEU A 76 13.44 11.80 -11.61
C LEU A 76 12.66 12.03 -10.32
N LYS A 77 11.42 12.53 -10.43
CA LYS A 77 10.51 12.67 -9.27
C LYS A 77 10.13 11.29 -8.74
N LEU A 78 9.81 10.36 -9.63
CA LEU A 78 9.52 8.96 -9.28
C LEU A 78 10.72 8.31 -8.57
N GLN A 79 11.93 8.48 -9.09
CA GLN A 79 13.16 7.98 -8.45
C GLN A 79 13.36 8.56 -7.05
N ARG A 80 13.16 9.87 -6.88
CA ARG A 80 13.28 10.55 -5.58
C ARG A 80 12.27 9.98 -4.60
N LEU A 81 11.00 9.88 -5.00
CA LEU A 81 9.93 9.32 -4.17
C LEU A 81 10.15 7.83 -3.84
N ALA A 82 10.68 7.04 -4.78
CA ALA A 82 11.04 5.65 -4.52
C ALA A 82 12.15 5.53 -3.48
N SER A 83 13.15 6.43 -3.53
CA SER A 83 14.22 6.50 -2.54
C SER A 83 13.69 6.89 -1.15
N GLU A 84 12.78 7.85 -1.07
CA GLU A 84 12.12 8.23 0.19
C GLU A 84 11.28 7.08 0.77
N ALA A 85 10.50 6.40 -0.06
CA ALA A 85 9.70 5.25 0.34
C ALA A 85 10.57 4.09 0.83
N TYR A 86 11.68 3.80 0.16
CA TYR A 86 12.64 2.77 0.59
C TYR A 86 13.17 3.06 2.00
N ARG A 87 13.62 4.30 2.25
CA ARG A 87 14.11 4.71 3.57
C ARG A 87 13.02 4.63 4.65
N ALA A 88 11.79 5.00 4.31
CA ALA A 88 10.65 4.91 5.22
C ALA A 88 10.33 3.46 5.60
N ILE A 89 10.30 2.55 4.63
CA ILE A 89 10.10 1.12 4.87
C ILE A 89 11.17 0.55 5.81
N GLY A 90 12.43 0.96 5.65
CA GLY A 90 13.50 0.57 6.57
C GLY A 90 13.20 0.94 8.03
N ARG A 91 12.70 2.16 8.26
CA ARG A 91 12.30 2.64 9.59
C ARG A 91 11.09 1.87 10.13
N PHE A 92 10.07 1.66 9.31
CA PHE A 92 8.88 0.93 9.74
C PHE A 92 9.19 -0.52 10.11
N ARG A 93 10.07 -1.18 9.36
CA ARG A 93 10.55 -2.53 9.71
C ARG A 93 11.31 -2.56 11.03
N ALA A 94 12.07 -1.52 11.36
CA ALA A 94 12.75 -1.43 12.65
C ALA A 94 11.75 -1.28 13.79
N GLN A 95 10.77 -0.39 13.63
CA GLN A 95 9.70 -0.18 14.61
C GLN A 95 8.87 -1.44 14.86
N ASP A 96 8.51 -2.18 13.80
CA ASP A 96 7.75 -3.42 13.92
C ASP A 96 8.53 -4.48 14.73
N ARG A 97 9.86 -4.60 14.53
CA ARG A 97 10.70 -5.52 15.32
C ARG A 97 10.76 -5.12 16.80
N GLU A 98 10.91 -3.83 17.08
CA GLU A 98 10.93 -3.33 18.46
C GLU A 98 9.59 -3.58 19.16
N GLN A 99 8.47 -3.42 18.45
CA GLN A 99 7.14 -3.70 18.98
C GLN A 99 6.92 -5.20 19.23
N GLN A 100 7.38 -6.07 18.33
CA GLN A 100 7.35 -7.52 18.53
C GLN A 100 8.15 -7.93 19.77
N ALA A 101 9.39 -7.44 19.91
CA ALA A 101 10.22 -7.74 21.08
C ALA A 101 9.60 -7.28 22.39
N LYS A 102 8.94 -6.11 22.41
CA LYS A 102 8.22 -5.61 23.59
C LYS A 102 6.99 -6.45 23.91
N ALA A 103 6.23 -6.86 22.90
CA ALA A 103 5.04 -7.69 23.07
C ALA A 103 5.41 -9.08 23.64
N GLU A 104 6.49 -9.69 23.15
CA GLU A 104 7.02 -10.96 23.66
C GLU A 104 7.48 -10.81 25.12
N ALA A 105 8.24 -9.76 25.45
CA ALA A 105 8.70 -9.50 26.81
C ALA A 105 7.55 -9.26 27.82
N SER A 106 6.43 -8.68 27.38
CA SER A 106 5.25 -8.49 28.23
C SER A 106 4.35 -9.73 28.36
N THR A 107 4.51 -10.73 27.50
CA THR A 107 3.63 -11.92 27.45
C THR A 107 4.22 -13.13 28.19
N SER A 108 5.50 -13.13 28.55
CA SER A 108 6.06 -14.17 29.43
C SER A 108 5.51 -14.02 30.85
N PRO A 109 4.65 -14.94 31.34
CA PRO A 109 4.31 -14.97 32.75
C PRO A 109 5.56 -15.40 33.49
N THR A 110 5.92 -14.65 34.53
CA THR A 110 6.84 -15.08 35.57
C THR A 110 6.42 -16.48 36.03
N LEU A 111 7.10 -17.52 35.54
CA LEU A 111 7.06 -18.84 36.17
C LEU A 111 7.77 -18.65 37.51
N GLY A 112 6.96 -18.41 38.54
CA GLY A 112 7.39 -18.50 39.92
C GLY A 112 7.93 -19.91 40.15
N PHE A 113 9.23 -19.98 40.39
CA PHE A 113 9.89 -21.14 41.00
C PHE A 113 9.59 -21.15 42.50
#